data_AF-A0A328BNM2-F1
#
_entry.id   AF-A0A328BNM2-F1
#
_cell.length_a   1.000
_cell.length_b   1.000
_cell.length_c   1.000
_cell.angle_alpha   90.00
_cell.angle_beta   90.00
_cell.angle_gamma   90.00
#
_symmetry.space_group_name_H-M   'P 1'
#
loop_
_entity.id
_entity.type
_entity.pdbx_description
1 polymer ?
#
loop_
_entity_poly.entity_id
_entity_poly.type
_entity_poly.pdbx_seq_one_letter_code
_entity_poly.pdbx_strand_id
1 'polypeptide(L)'
;MSGRSAETGPLNLASAQTTEEKMIDHSRVWSWGGAVLLVASLVTLWVWPKFVGVDIHPIFGWAEARTGIEWLEPNGRYVVGIAAALIAVLVIIPSTRFLGAVAALALSAVFIVAHMTPALGWNIPNYGPLMEALAAGRTAAEIQAMGLKGDMGAHLSLALINAGLAVLVMVADRSRKPARERTRLRPFELAS
;
A
#
# COMPACT_ATOMS: atom_id res chain seq x y z
N MET A 1 -23.25 -25.45 -73.45
CA MET A 1 -22.32 -24.67 -72.59
C MET A 1 -23.16 -23.91 -71.57
N SER A 2 -23.24 -24.42 -70.35
CA SER A 2 -24.05 -23.85 -69.26
C SER A 2 -23.08 -23.31 -68.20
N GLY A 3 -23.02 -21.98 -68.08
CA GLY A 3 -22.14 -21.28 -67.13
C GLY A 3 -22.85 -21.11 -65.79
N ARG A 4 -22.38 -21.82 -64.77
CA ARG A 4 -22.77 -21.60 -63.37
C ARG A 4 -22.02 -20.36 -62.84
N SER A 5 -22.76 -19.28 -62.62
CA SER A 5 -22.31 -18.13 -61.84
C SER A 5 -22.20 -18.53 -60.37
N ALA A 6 -21.02 -18.40 -59.78
CA ALA A 6 -20.80 -18.63 -58.36
C ALA A 6 -21.27 -17.41 -57.56
N GLU A 7 -22.37 -17.55 -56.84
CA GLU A 7 -22.82 -16.57 -55.85
C GLU A 7 -21.88 -16.62 -54.63
N THR A 8 -20.96 -15.67 -54.57
CA THR A 8 -20.23 -15.36 -53.33
C THR A 8 -21.13 -14.51 -52.45
N GLY A 9 -21.93 -15.15 -51.59
CA GLY A 9 -22.69 -14.46 -50.55
C GLY A 9 -21.77 -13.73 -49.56
N PRO A 10 -22.20 -12.60 -48.98
CA PRO A 10 -21.40 -11.85 -48.02
C PRO A 10 -21.10 -12.73 -46.81
N LEU A 11 -19.81 -12.99 -46.59
CA LEU A 11 -19.30 -13.64 -45.39
C LEU A 11 -19.83 -12.87 -44.17
N ASN A 12 -20.62 -13.56 -43.36
CA ASN A 12 -21.26 -13.03 -42.17
C ASN A 12 -20.20 -12.78 -41.07
N LEU A 13 -19.40 -11.72 -41.24
CA LEU A 13 -18.36 -11.28 -40.31
C LEU A 13 -18.93 -10.85 -38.94
N ALA A 14 -20.25 -10.71 -38.83
CA ALA A 14 -20.92 -10.33 -37.59
C ALA A 14 -20.93 -11.46 -36.53
N SER A 15 -20.83 -12.75 -36.91
CA SER A 15 -20.86 -13.86 -35.95
C SER A 15 -19.51 -14.18 -35.31
N ALA A 16 -18.40 -13.65 -35.84
CA ALA A 16 -17.07 -13.84 -35.27
C ALA A 16 -16.74 -12.87 -34.12
N GLN A 17 -17.55 -11.81 -33.93
CA GLN A 17 -17.33 -10.82 -32.86
C GLN A 17 -18.06 -11.17 -31.55
N THR A 18 -19.03 -12.09 -31.56
CA THR A 18 -19.81 -12.43 -30.36
C THR A 18 -19.13 -13.43 -29.42
N THR A 19 -18.00 -13.99 -29.85
CA THR A 19 -17.10 -14.82 -29.04
C THR A 19 -15.76 -14.11 -28.78
N GLU A 20 -15.73 -12.78 -28.82
CA GLU A 20 -14.92 -12.02 -27.86
C GLU A 20 -15.52 -12.26 -26.48
N GLU A 21 -15.26 -13.48 -26.02
CA GLU A 21 -15.28 -13.95 -24.66
C GLU A 21 -14.92 -12.78 -23.75
N LYS A 22 -15.80 -12.55 -22.77
CA LYS A 22 -15.68 -11.59 -21.68
C LYS A 22 -14.44 -11.95 -20.84
N MET A 23 -13.27 -11.82 -21.46
CA MET A 23 -11.99 -12.24 -20.98
C MET A 23 -11.70 -11.34 -19.81
N ILE A 24 -11.74 -11.93 -18.62
CA ILE A 24 -11.45 -11.24 -17.38
C ILE A 24 -10.08 -10.57 -17.57
N ASP A 25 -10.05 -9.25 -17.47
CA ASP A 25 -8.80 -8.51 -17.50
C ASP A 25 -8.06 -8.80 -16.19
N HIS A 26 -7.25 -9.86 -16.20
CA HIS A 26 -6.48 -10.31 -15.06
C HIS A 26 -5.60 -9.19 -14.50
N SER A 27 -5.10 -8.29 -15.36
CA SER A 27 -4.30 -7.13 -14.94
C SER A 27 -5.10 -6.18 -14.04
N ARG A 28 -6.39 -6.01 -14.35
CA ARG A 28 -7.31 -5.20 -13.54
C ARG A 28 -7.57 -5.84 -12.19
N VAL A 29 -7.78 -7.16 -12.15
CA VAL A 29 -7.99 -7.92 -10.91
C VAL A 29 -6.76 -7.82 -10.00
N TRP A 30 -5.56 -8.07 -10.53
CA TRP A 30 -4.32 -8.00 -9.76
C TRP A 30 -4.03 -6.60 -9.20
N SER A 31 -4.22 -5.55 -9.99
CA SER A 31 -3.99 -4.18 -9.52
C SER A 31 -4.99 -3.75 -8.45
N TRP A 32 -6.26 -4.15 -8.56
CA TRP A 32 -7.24 -3.87 -7.51
C TRP A 32 -7.02 -4.72 -6.26
N GLY A 33 -6.70 -6.00 -6.41
CA GLY A 33 -6.37 -6.87 -5.28
C GLY A 33 -5.19 -6.34 -4.48
N GLY A 34 -4.09 -6.00 -5.15
CA GLY A 34 -2.92 -5.39 -4.50
C GLY A 34 -3.24 -4.05 -3.84
N ALA A 35 -4.02 -3.19 -4.50
CA ALA A 35 -4.40 -1.89 -3.94
C ALA A 35 -5.28 -2.03 -2.69
N VAL A 36 -6.27 -2.92 -2.70
CA VAL A 36 -7.14 -3.18 -1.55
C VAL A 36 -6.33 -3.75 -0.38
N LEU A 37 -5.45 -4.72 -0.63
CA LEU A 37 -4.59 -5.28 0.42
C LEU A 37 -3.65 -4.23 1.02
N LEU A 38 -3.03 -3.39 0.18
CA LEU A 38 -2.17 -2.30 0.65
C LEU A 38 -2.97 -1.29 1.48
N VAL A 39 -4.14 -0.87 1.02
CA VAL A 39 -5.01 0.07 1.75
C VAL A 39 -5.45 -0.54 3.08
N ALA A 40 -5.90 -1.80 3.10
CA ALA A 40 -6.31 -2.48 4.32
C ALA A 40 -5.15 -2.55 5.32
N SER A 41 -3.95 -2.91 4.87
CA SER A 41 -2.74 -2.95 5.69
C SER A 41 -2.35 -1.57 6.22
N LEU A 42 -2.36 -0.53 5.38
CA LEU A 42 -2.11 0.85 5.82
C LEU A 42 -3.12 1.30 6.88
N VAL A 43 -4.41 1.09 6.63
CA VAL A 43 -5.45 1.53 7.56
C VAL A 43 -5.34 0.79 8.89
N THR A 44 -5.22 -0.54 8.87
CA THR A 44 -5.24 -1.36 10.08
C THR A 44 -3.97 -1.24 10.91
N LEU A 45 -2.80 -1.14 10.27
CA LEU A 45 -1.51 -1.17 10.97
C LEU A 45 -0.90 0.22 11.19
N TRP A 46 -1.21 1.18 10.32
CA TRP A 46 -0.55 2.49 10.33
C TRP A 46 -1.47 3.65 10.70
N VAL A 47 -2.76 3.59 10.32
CA VAL A 47 -3.71 4.66 10.63
C VAL A 47 -4.38 4.39 11.97
N TRP A 48 -5.13 3.30 12.06
CA TRP A 48 -5.98 2.99 13.21
C TRP A 48 -5.24 3.05 14.56
N PRO A 49 -4.08 2.39 14.75
CA PRO A 49 -3.41 2.37 16.03
C PRO A 49 -2.85 3.74 16.46
N LYS A 50 -2.77 4.73 15.55
CA LYS A 50 -2.27 6.08 15.88
C LYS A 50 -3.34 6.98 16.47
N PHE A 51 -4.62 6.67 16.24
CA PHE A 51 -5.74 7.49 16.67
C PHE A 51 -6.64 6.78 17.69
N VAL A 52 -6.54 5.46 17.82
CA VAL A 52 -7.44 4.66 18.65
C VAL A 52 -6.68 3.71 19.56
N GLY A 53 -7.12 3.65 20.82
CA GLY A 53 -6.89 2.50 21.70
C GLY A 53 -5.77 2.61 22.73
N VAL A 54 -4.92 3.66 22.70
CA VAL A 54 -3.83 3.82 23.67
C VAL A 54 -3.53 5.30 23.95
N ASP A 55 -3.23 5.62 25.21
CA ASP A 55 -2.79 6.97 25.60
C ASP A 55 -1.38 7.25 25.09
N ILE A 56 -0.45 6.31 25.29
CA ILE A 56 0.93 6.32 24.79
C ILE A 56 1.08 5.24 23.73
N HIS A 57 1.51 5.64 22.54
CA HIS A 57 1.75 4.68 21.46
C HIS A 57 3.08 3.94 21.68
N PRO A 58 3.11 2.59 21.66
CA PRO A 58 4.29 1.81 22.05
C PRO A 58 5.53 2.11 21.20
N ILE A 59 5.39 2.21 19.87
CA ILE A 59 6.51 2.51 18.96
C ILE A 59 7.08 3.92 19.19
N PHE A 60 6.22 4.94 19.25
CA PHE A 60 6.65 6.34 19.33
C PHE A 60 7.10 6.71 20.74
N GLY A 61 6.39 6.27 21.77
CA GLY A 61 6.84 6.42 23.16
C GLY A 61 8.14 5.67 23.43
N TRP A 62 8.36 4.50 22.81
CA TRP A 62 9.64 3.80 22.92
C TRP A 62 10.78 4.54 22.22
N ALA A 63 10.53 5.02 21.00
CA ALA A 63 11.52 5.82 20.27
C ALA A 63 11.86 7.12 21.01
N GLU A 64 10.86 7.79 21.59
CA GLU A 64 11.03 8.94 22.46
C GLU A 64 11.91 8.61 23.66
N ALA A 65 11.57 7.57 24.42
CA ALA A 65 12.32 7.16 25.60
C ALA A 65 13.79 6.81 25.27
N ARG A 66 14.06 6.29 24.06
CA ARG A 66 15.42 5.95 23.60
C ARG A 66 16.22 7.13 23.06
N THR A 67 15.56 8.11 22.45
CA THR A 67 16.22 9.24 21.77
C THR A 67 16.21 10.52 22.58
N GLY A 68 15.31 10.64 23.56
CA GLY A 68 15.04 11.88 24.29
C GLY A 68 14.30 12.94 23.47
N ILE A 69 13.77 12.59 22.29
CA ILE A 69 13.03 13.54 21.44
C ILE A 69 11.56 13.53 21.82
N GLU A 70 11.18 14.41 22.75
CA GLU A 70 9.81 14.57 23.32
C GLU A 70 8.71 14.90 22.28
N TRP A 71 9.10 15.23 21.04
CA TRP A 71 8.12 15.51 19.98
C TRP A 71 7.57 14.23 19.34
N LEU A 72 8.25 13.09 19.48
CA LEU A 72 7.85 11.84 18.82
C LEU A 72 6.48 11.36 19.31
N GLU A 73 6.17 11.51 20.60
CA GLU A 73 4.87 11.24 21.17
C GLU A 73 4.25 12.51 21.80
N PRO A 74 3.01 12.91 21.46
CA PRO A 74 2.09 12.28 20.52
C PRO A 74 2.20 12.84 19.08
N ASN A 75 3.06 13.82 18.82
CA ASN A 75 3.02 14.53 17.53
C ASN A 75 3.53 13.65 16.38
N GLY A 76 4.67 12.98 16.56
CA GLY A 76 5.22 12.05 15.57
C GLY A 76 4.22 10.95 15.18
N ARG A 77 3.50 10.37 16.16
CA ARG A 77 2.47 9.35 15.86
C ARG A 77 1.36 9.87 14.97
N TYR A 78 0.88 11.09 15.21
CA TYR A 78 -0.22 11.66 14.42
C TYR A 78 0.23 12.06 13.03
N VAL A 79 1.44 12.61 12.88
CA VAL A 79 2.01 12.94 11.57
C VAL A 79 2.09 11.68 10.69
N VAL A 80 2.60 10.57 11.24
CA VAL A 80 2.66 9.30 10.50
C VAL A 80 1.27 8.74 10.20
N GLY A 81 0.35 8.79 11.16
CA GLY A 81 -1.03 8.33 10.96
C GLY A 81 -1.76 9.10 9.85
N ILE A 82 -1.63 10.44 9.83
CA ILE A 82 -2.21 11.31 8.79
C ILE A 82 -1.56 11.01 7.44
N ALA A 83 -0.23 10.91 7.38
CA ALA A 83 0.49 10.58 6.15
C ALA A 83 0.02 9.22 5.58
N ALA A 84 -0.08 8.19 6.41
CA ALA A 84 -0.57 6.88 6.00
C ALA A 84 -2.03 6.92 5.49
N ALA A 85 -2.90 7.73 6.11
CA ALA A 85 -4.28 7.89 5.67
C ALA A 85 -4.36 8.56 4.29
N LEU A 86 -3.58 9.63 4.06
CA LEU A 86 -3.49 10.29 2.76
C LEU A 86 -2.95 9.33 1.68
N ILE A 87 -1.93 8.54 2.01
CA ILE A 87 -1.39 7.52 1.12
C ILE A 87 -2.46 6.49 0.75
N ALA A 88 -3.24 6.00 1.72
CA ALA A 88 -4.33 5.07 1.46
C ALA A 88 -5.38 5.64 0.49
N VAL A 89 -5.72 6.93 0.64
CA VAL A 89 -6.61 7.65 -0.31
C VAL A 89 -5.98 7.73 -1.71
N LEU A 90 -4.68 8.00 -1.81
CA LEU A 90 -4.00 8.04 -3.11
C LEU A 90 -3.98 6.66 -3.80
N VAL A 91 -3.81 5.57 -3.04
CA VAL A 91 -3.78 4.20 -3.58
C VAL A 91 -5.15 3.77 -4.12
N ILE A 92 -6.24 4.11 -3.44
CA ILE A 92 -7.58 3.68 -3.85
C ILE A 92 -8.02 4.37 -5.16
N ILE A 93 -7.71 5.66 -5.31
CA ILE A 93 -8.05 6.46 -6.48
C ILE A 93 -7.19 6.01 -7.68
N PRO A 94 -7.78 5.47 -8.77
CA PRO A 94 -7.02 4.88 -9.88
C PRO A 94 -6.01 5.84 -10.53
N SER A 95 -6.35 7.13 -10.67
CA SER A 95 -5.47 8.12 -11.32
C SER A 95 -4.23 8.48 -10.49
N THR A 96 -4.24 8.26 -9.18
CA THR A 96 -3.13 8.55 -8.27
C THR A 96 -2.49 7.30 -7.69
N ARG A 97 -2.97 6.11 -8.08
CA ARG A 97 -2.59 4.84 -7.48
C ARG A 97 -1.09 4.60 -7.48
N PHE A 98 -0.44 4.81 -8.63
CA PHE A 98 1.01 4.67 -8.73
C PHE A 98 1.74 5.59 -7.76
N LEU A 99 1.33 6.87 -7.66
CA LEU A 99 1.92 7.83 -6.72
C LEU A 99 1.68 7.40 -5.27
N GLY A 100 0.47 6.95 -4.94
CA GLY A 100 0.15 6.40 -3.62
C GLY A 100 1.03 5.20 -3.26
N ALA A 101 1.27 4.30 -4.21
CA ALA A 101 2.14 3.15 -3.99
C ALA A 101 3.61 3.56 -3.78
N VAL A 102 4.12 4.52 -4.56
CA VAL A 102 5.47 5.08 -4.34
C VAL A 102 5.58 5.70 -2.95
N ALA A 103 4.58 6.47 -2.52
CA ALA A 103 4.55 7.09 -1.20
C ALA A 103 4.47 6.03 -0.07
N ALA A 104 3.68 4.97 -0.24
CA ALA A 104 3.61 3.84 0.69
C ALA A 104 4.96 3.11 0.83
N LEU A 105 5.66 2.91 -0.29
CA LEU A 105 7.00 2.32 -0.31
C LEU A 105 7.99 3.22 0.43
N ALA A 106 7.98 4.53 0.18
CA ALA A 106 8.84 5.48 0.86
C ALA A 106 8.58 5.49 2.38
N LEU A 107 7.31 5.53 2.80
CA LEU A 107 6.94 5.47 4.22
C LEU A 107 7.42 4.16 4.88
N SER A 108 7.26 3.04 4.18
CA SER A 108 7.73 1.73 4.66
C SER A 108 9.26 1.68 4.77
N ALA A 109 9.98 2.24 3.80
CA ALA A 109 11.44 2.35 3.81
C ALA A 109 11.95 3.16 5.01
N VAL A 110 11.29 4.27 5.36
CA VAL A 110 11.63 5.06 6.55
C VAL A 110 11.55 4.21 7.82
N PHE A 111 10.50 3.41 7.98
CA PHE A 111 10.34 2.56 9.17
C PHE A 111 11.29 1.36 9.17
N ILE A 112 11.58 0.79 8.00
CA ILE A 112 12.62 -0.24 7.87
C ILE A 112 13.96 0.32 8.36
N VAL A 113 14.35 1.51 7.87
CA VAL A 113 15.59 2.17 8.31
C VAL A 113 15.55 2.48 9.80
N ALA A 114 14.44 3.00 10.33
CA ALA A 114 14.30 3.28 11.77
C ALA A 114 14.55 2.04 12.63
N HIS A 115 14.03 0.87 12.22
CA HIS A 115 14.29 -0.42 12.88
C HIS A 115 15.76 -0.87 12.81
N MET A 116 16.52 -0.43 11.81
CA MET A 116 17.95 -0.71 11.72
C MET A 116 18.81 0.20 12.62
N THR A 117 18.21 1.22 13.24
CA THR A 117 18.90 2.11 14.16
C THR A 117 18.68 1.71 15.63
N PRO A 118 19.58 2.09 16.56
CA PRO A 118 19.36 1.88 17.99
C PRO A 118 18.10 2.57 18.55
N ALA A 119 17.63 3.63 17.90
CA ALA A 119 16.49 4.44 18.33
C ALA A 119 15.21 3.61 18.46
N LEU A 120 14.94 2.73 17.50
CA LEU A 120 13.81 1.81 17.55
C LEU A 120 14.26 0.36 17.78
N GLY A 121 15.31 -0.05 17.06
CA GLY A 121 15.87 -1.38 17.10
C GLY A 121 15.00 -2.44 16.42
N TRP A 122 15.57 -3.63 16.28
CA TRP A 122 14.89 -4.78 15.70
C TRP A 122 13.74 -5.29 16.56
N ASN A 123 13.90 -5.26 17.89
CA ASN A 123 13.03 -5.92 18.85
C ASN A 123 12.38 -4.89 19.77
N ILE A 124 11.09 -4.62 19.58
CA ILE A 124 10.35 -3.69 20.43
C ILE A 124 9.81 -4.47 21.63
N PRO A 125 9.99 -4.01 22.89
CA PRO A 125 9.40 -4.65 24.06
C PRO A 125 7.88 -4.87 23.91
N ASN A 126 7.34 -5.92 24.54
CA ASN A 126 5.91 -6.24 24.51
C ASN A 126 5.06 -5.03 24.91
N TYR A 127 4.03 -4.74 24.11
CA TYR A 127 3.28 -3.50 24.17
C TYR A 127 2.59 -3.23 25.50
N GLY A 128 1.94 -4.22 26.10
CA GLY A 128 1.22 -4.01 27.38
C GLY A 128 2.16 -3.50 28.47
N PRO A 129 3.14 -4.30 28.89
CA PRO A 129 4.12 -3.90 29.91
C PRO A 129 4.97 -2.67 29.51
N LEU A 130 5.26 -2.50 28.21
CA LEU A 130 5.99 -1.33 27.71
C LEU A 130 5.19 -0.04 27.93
N MET A 131 3.92 -0.02 27.54
CA MET A 131 3.06 1.14 27.69
C MET A 131 2.83 1.47 29.17
N GLU A 132 2.66 0.47 30.03
CA GLU A 132 2.56 0.66 31.48
C GLU A 132 3.83 1.30 32.04
N ALA A 133 5.01 0.82 31.63
CA ALA A 133 6.29 1.38 32.09
C ALA A 133 6.51 2.81 31.58
N LEU A 134 6.18 3.09 30.32
CA LEU A 134 6.24 4.43 29.75
C LEU A 134 5.29 5.40 30.47
N ALA A 135 4.05 4.96 30.75
CA ALA A 135 3.07 5.75 31.50
C ALA A 135 3.52 6.03 32.95
N ALA A 136 4.30 5.12 33.55
CA ALA A 136 4.94 5.33 34.84
C ALA A 136 6.19 6.24 34.79
N GLY A 137 6.53 6.80 33.62
CA GLY A 137 7.68 7.68 33.44
C GLY A 137 9.03 6.97 33.47
N ARG A 138 9.07 5.65 33.23
CA ARG A 138 10.33 4.89 33.21
C ARG A 138 11.18 5.29 32.01
N THR A 139 12.48 5.42 32.26
CA THR A 139 13.49 5.65 31.22
C THR A 139 13.71 4.39 30.38
N ALA A 140 14.28 4.55 29.18
CA ALA A 140 14.61 3.40 28.34
C ALA A 140 15.58 2.40 29.00
N ALA A 141 16.48 2.86 29.88
CA ALA A 141 17.40 2.00 30.61
C ALA A 141 16.67 1.14 31.66
N GLU A 142 15.74 1.73 32.40
CA GLU A 142 14.90 0.99 33.36
C GLU A 142 14.03 -0.05 32.65
N ILE A 143 13.40 0.33 31.53
CA ILE A 143 12.57 -0.58 30.73
C ILE A 143 13.41 -1.75 30.19
N GLN A 144 14.66 -1.51 29.77
CA GLN A 144 15.56 -2.59 29.35
C GLN A 144 15.93 -3.51 30.51
N ALA A 145 16.18 -2.96 31.70
CA ALA A 145 16.48 -3.72 32.90
C ALA A 145 15.31 -4.63 33.35
N MET A 146 14.07 -4.29 32.98
CA MET A 146 12.90 -5.14 33.21
C MET A 146 12.91 -6.44 32.38
N GLY A 147 13.76 -6.57 31.37
CA GLY A 147 13.89 -7.80 30.57
C GLY A 147 12.61 -8.17 29.81
N LEU A 148 11.81 -7.17 29.42
CA LEU A 148 10.55 -7.39 28.72
C LEU A 148 10.78 -8.18 27.42
N LYS A 149 9.97 -9.21 27.21
CA LYS A 149 10.01 -9.99 25.96
C LYS A 149 9.70 -9.07 24.78
N GLY A 150 10.54 -9.09 23.75
CA GLY A 150 10.28 -8.29 22.56
C GLY A 150 9.36 -8.95 21.54
N ASP A 151 8.97 -8.19 20.52
CA ASP A 151 8.06 -8.55 19.44
C ASP A 151 8.68 -9.42 18.34
N MET A 152 9.95 -9.82 18.50
CA MET A 152 10.70 -10.68 17.58
C MET A 152 10.79 -10.10 16.15
N GLY A 153 10.72 -8.78 15.99
CA GLY A 153 10.77 -8.13 14.67
C GLY A 153 9.45 -8.15 13.90
N ALA A 154 8.32 -8.34 14.60
CA ALA A 154 7.01 -8.28 13.99
C ALA A 154 6.77 -6.95 13.26
N HIS A 155 7.13 -5.81 13.85
CA HIS A 155 6.91 -4.50 13.23
C HIS A 155 7.75 -4.27 11.97
N LEU A 156 9.00 -4.71 11.98
CA LEU A 156 9.82 -4.68 10.79
C LEU A 156 9.24 -5.58 9.68
N SER A 157 8.76 -6.77 10.04
CA SER A 157 8.12 -7.68 9.09
C SER A 157 6.88 -7.04 8.44
N LEU A 158 6.07 -6.32 9.22
CA LEU A 158 4.92 -5.58 8.69
C LEU A 158 5.33 -4.42 7.77
N ALA A 159 6.43 -3.72 8.07
CA ALA A 159 6.96 -2.68 7.18
C ALA A 159 7.46 -3.28 5.85
N LEU A 160 8.13 -4.44 5.89
CA LEU A 160 8.56 -5.18 4.70
C LEU A 160 7.38 -5.68 3.86
N ILE A 161 6.32 -6.20 4.50
CA ILE A 161 5.09 -6.61 3.81
C ILE A 161 4.45 -5.43 3.08
N ASN A 162 4.35 -4.27 3.74
CA ASN A 162 3.81 -3.06 3.10
C ASN A 162 4.67 -2.58 1.93
N ALA A 163 5.99 -2.61 2.07
CA ALA A 163 6.90 -2.32 0.96
C ALA A 163 6.69 -3.28 -0.23
N GLY A 164 6.55 -4.59 0.04
CA GLY A 164 6.27 -5.59 -0.99
C GLY A 164 4.93 -5.37 -1.69
N LEU A 165 3.87 -5.08 -0.94
CA LEU A 165 2.55 -4.74 -1.49
C LEU A 165 2.60 -3.47 -2.33
N ALA A 166 3.34 -2.44 -1.91
CA ALA A 166 3.54 -1.23 -2.68
C ALA A 166 4.22 -1.50 -4.03
N VAL A 167 5.30 -2.30 -4.04
CA VAL A 167 5.97 -2.72 -5.28
C VAL A 167 5.03 -3.51 -6.19
N LEU A 168 4.24 -4.42 -5.64
CA LEU A 168 3.25 -5.18 -6.40
C LEU A 168 2.24 -4.25 -7.09
N VAL A 169 1.71 -3.26 -6.38
CA VAL A 169 0.79 -2.26 -6.94
C VAL A 169 1.47 -1.45 -8.04
N MET A 170 2.72 -1.02 -7.84
CA MET A 170 3.48 -0.26 -8.84
C MET A 170 3.68 -1.06 -10.13
N VAL A 171 4.05 -2.34 -10.03
CA VAL A 171 4.24 -3.23 -11.19
C VAL A 171 2.90 -3.49 -11.90
N ALA A 172 1.83 -3.76 -11.14
CA ALA A 172 0.51 -4.02 -11.70
C ALA A 172 -0.12 -2.78 -12.34
N ASP A 173 0.20 -1.57 -11.88
CA ASP A 173 -0.32 -0.34 -12.49
C ASP A 173 0.46 0.03 -13.76
N ARG A 174 1.78 -0.21 -13.80
CA ARG A 174 2.59 0.00 -15.01
C ARG A 174 2.25 -0.95 -16.16
N SER A 175 1.75 -2.15 -15.89
CA SER A 175 1.36 -3.11 -16.93
C SER A 175 0.03 -2.77 -17.61
N ARG A 176 -0.73 -1.81 -17.09
CA ARG A 176 -1.98 -1.36 -17.70
C ARG A 176 -1.67 -0.54 -18.95
N LYS A 177 -2.08 -1.04 -20.11
CA LYS A 177 -2.06 -0.26 -21.35
C LYS A 177 -2.97 0.96 -21.17
N PRO A 178 -2.51 2.19 -21.50
CA PRO A 178 -3.38 3.36 -21.42
C PRO A 178 -4.55 3.16 -22.40
N ALA A 179 -5.75 2.90 -21.87
CA ALA A 179 -6.96 2.76 -22.66
C ALA A 179 -7.29 4.03 -23.49
N ARG A 180 -6.59 5.14 -23.22
CA ARG A 180 -6.75 6.45 -23.86
C ARG A 180 -6.27 6.54 -25.31
N GLU A 181 -5.54 5.55 -25.83
CA GLU A 181 -5.09 5.61 -27.23
C GLU A 181 -6.16 5.16 -28.24
N ARG A 182 -7.20 4.43 -27.82
CA ARG A 182 -8.25 3.95 -28.74
C ARG A 182 -9.33 4.98 -29.08
N THR A 183 -9.43 6.09 -28.35
CA THR A 183 -10.50 7.10 -28.58
C THR A 183 -10.01 8.34 -29.35
N ARG A 184 -8.76 8.36 -29.81
CA ARG A 184 -8.20 9.44 -30.65
C ARG A 184 -8.18 9.10 -32.15
N LEU A 185 -8.99 8.14 -32.60
CA LEU A 185 -9.38 8.09 -34.01
C LEU A 185 -10.25 9.31 -34.27
N ARG A 186 -9.71 10.28 -35.00
CA ARG A 186 -10.39 11.54 -35.30
C ARG A 186 -11.61 11.19 -36.16
N PRO A 187 -12.83 11.66 -35.83
CA PRO A 187 -14.00 11.48 -36.70
C PRO A 187 -13.82 12.07 -38.11
N PHE A 188 -12.78 12.87 -38.35
CA PHE A 188 -12.49 13.51 -39.62
C PHE A 188 -11.68 12.66 -40.62
N GLU A 189 -11.21 11.46 -40.27
CA GLU A 189 -10.51 10.56 -41.22
C GLU A 189 -11.46 9.60 -41.97
N LEU A 190 -12.77 9.64 -41.71
CA LEU A 190 -13.77 8.80 -42.37
C LEU A 190 -14.55 9.51 -43.50
N ALA A 191 -14.13 10.71 -43.92
CA ALA A 191 -14.88 11.55 -44.86
C ALA A 191 -14.16 11.91 -46.17
N SER A 192 -13.09 11.20 -46.54
CA SER A 192 -12.39 11.34 -47.83
C SER A 192 -12.33 10.01 -48.57
#